data_AF-A0A815Q1Y4-F1
#
_entry.id   AF-A0A815Q1Y4-F1
#
_cell.length_a   1.000
_cell.length_b   1.000
_cell.length_c   1.000
_cell.angle_alpha   90.00
_cell.angle_beta   90.00
_cell.angle_gamma   90.00
#
_symmetry.space_group_name_H-M   'P 1'
#
loop_
_entity.id
_entity.type
_entity.pdbx_description
1 polymer ?
#
loop_
_entity_poly.entity_id
_entity_poly.type
_entity_poly.pdbx_seq_one_letter_code
_entity_poly.pdbx_strand_id
1 'polypeptide(L)'
;MDWMHGKCLHNKRLRRITLPFRTSCALIPPPVFPTRSTGKYNFESISGFTQHPNSSSTMTIELSVNIEDTARELIKLLEKVSKFQEQWQQSSILKQMIIRYYRFIQLKASHPINLLLVPTLDIEIVWQTHLLRPEIYQADCIRLFRRIIDHKLLANDIEDFLKEQAFQDTGQFYEQRFGEQ
;
A
#
# COMPACT_ATOMS: atom_id res chain seq x y z
N MET A 1 2.49 32.08 27.73
CA MET A 1 2.55 33.21 26.79
C MET A 1 2.52 32.60 25.38
N ASP A 2 1.43 32.01 24.91
CA ASP A 2 0.11 32.63 24.64
C ASP A 2 0.17 33.53 23.41
N TRP A 3 -0.08 32.97 22.22
CA TRP A 3 -0.52 33.66 20.99
C TRP A 3 -1.35 32.68 20.15
N MET A 4 -2.57 32.40 20.62
CA MET A 4 -3.72 32.26 19.72
C MET A 4 -4.14 33.67 19.29
N HIS A 5 -4.63 33.85 18.05
CA HIS A 5 -5.89 34.54 17.70
C HIS A 5 -6.00 34.79 16.16
N GLY A 6 -7.12 34.32 15.60
CA GLY A 6 -7.73 34.84 14.37
C GLY A 6 -7.32 34.12 13.06
N LYS A 7 -8.21 33.61 12.21
CA LYS A 7 -9.65 33.87 12.04
C LYS A 7 -10.37 32.63 11.48
N CYS A 8 -11.58 32.42 11.97
CA CYS A 8 -12.58 31.53 11.42
C CYS A 8 -13.11 32.12 10.10
N LEU A 9 -13.03 31.37 8.99
CA LEU A 9 -13.73 31.67 7.74
C LEU A 9 -14.41 30.40 7.21
N HIS A 10 -15.70 30.33 7.47
CA HIS A 10 -16.77 29.94 6.54
C HIS A 10 -16.48 28.83 5.51
N ASN A 11 -17.06 27.66 5.81
CA ASN A 11 -17.92 26.87 4.93
C ASN A 11 -17.84 27.19 3.42
N LYS A 12 -17.09 26.37 2.68
CA LYS A 12 -17.29 26.20 1.24
C LYS A 12 -17.48 24.72 0.92
N ARG A 13 -18.75 24.38 0.70
CA ARG A 13 -19.28 23.16 0.08
C ARG A 13 -18.31 22.53 -0.93
N LEU A 14 -18.10 21.22 -0.76
CA LEU A 14 -17.56 20.30 -1.75
C LEU A 14 -18.31 20.50 -3.09
N ARG A 15 -17.63 21.07 -4.09
CA ARG A 15 -18.19 21.16 -5.45
C ARG A 15 -18.05 19.79 -6.11
N ARG A 16 -19.19 19.09 -6.23
CA ARG A 16 -19.35 17.89 -7.06
C ARG A 16 -19.18 18.33 -8.53
N ILE A 17 -18.06 17.99 -9.14
CA ILE A 17 -17.79 18.26 -10.56
C ILE A 17 -18.32 17.06 -11.36
N THR A 18 -19.42 17.27 -12.07
CA THR A 18 -19.95 16.30 -13.06
C THR A 18 -19.28 16.61 -14.41
N LEU A 19 -18.61 15.62 -15.00
CA LEU A 19 -18.10 15.72 -16.38
C LEU A 19 -18.75 14.65 -17.26
N PRO A 20 -18.96 14.94 -18.56
CA PRO A 20 -19.81 14.15 -19.43
C PRO A 20 -19.20 12.79 -19.76
N PHE A 21 -20.06 11.78 -19.74
CA PHE A 21 -19.82 10.44 -20.27
C PHE A 21 -19.48 10.56 -21.76
N ARG A 22 -18.26 10.18 -22.15
CA ARG A 22 -17.95 9.91 -23.55
C ARG A 22 -17.43 8.48 -23.66
N THR A 23 -18.26 7.65 -24.25
CA THR A 23 -17.99 6.25 -24.57
C THR A 23 -16.96 6.18 -25.69
N SER A 24 -15.86 5.48 -25.42
CA SER A 24 -15.06 4.83 -26.47
C SER A 24 -14.42 3.60 -25.83
N CYS A 25 -15.14 2.48 -25.88
CA CYS A 25 -14.63 1.17 -25.52
C CYS A 25 -13.55 0.76 -26.52
N ALA A 26 -12.30 1.14 -26.28
CA ALA A 26 -11.17 0.39 -26.80
C ALA A 26 -10.90 -0.75 -25.82
N LEU A 27 -10.99 -1.99 -26.30
CA LEU A 27 -10.68 -3.21 -25.56
C LEU A 27 -9.21 -3.14 -25.12
N ILE A 28 -8.97 -2.78 -23.86
CA ILE A 28 -7.66 -2.92 -23.23
C ILE A 28 -7.43 -4.43 -23.07
N PRO A 29 -6.36 -5.01 -23.64
CA PRO A 29 -6.06 -6.42 -23.43
C PRO A 29 -5.86 -6.68 -21.93
N PRO A 30 -6.28 -7.85 -21.42
CA PRO A 30 -6.08 -8.18 -20.01
C PRO A 30 -4.59 -8.07 -19.65
N PRO A 31 -4.25 -7.47 -18.50
CA PRO A 31 -2.86 -7.35 -18.08
C PRO A 31 -2.23 -8.74 -17.96
N VAL A 32 -1.10 -8.94 -18.65
CA VAL A 32 -0.29 -10.15 -18.53
C VAL A 32 0.42 -10.10 -17.18
N PHE A 33 0.03 -10.98 -16.25
CA PHE A 33 0.69 -11.09 -14.96
C PHE A 33 1.95 -11.97 -15.08
N PRO A 34 3.10 -11.58 -14.50
CA PRO A 34 4.28 -12.44 -14.43
C PRO A 34 3.97 -13.72 -13.64
N THR A 35 4.49 -14.87 -14.11
CA THR A 35 4.40 -16.16 -13.43
C THR A 35 5.03 -16.08 -12.04
N ARG A 36 4.26 -16.55 -11.06
CA ARG A 36 4.41 -16.21 -9.64
C ARG A 36 5.07 -17.36 -8.88
N SER A 37 5.95 -17.04 -7.93
CA SER A 37 6.36 -17.99 -6.89
C SER A 37 5.12 -18.33 -6.04
N THR A 38 4.66 -19.58 -6.10
CA THR A 38 3.48 -20.06 -5.38
C THR A 38 3.89 -20.63 -4.03
N GLY A 39 3.29 -20.15 -2.94
CA GLY A 39 3.38 -20.82 -1.64
C GLY A 39 2.48 -22.06 -1.65
N LYS A 40 3.04 -23.24 -1.45
CA LYS A 40 2.27 -24.49 -1.26
C LYS A 40 2.14 -24.78 0.22
N TYR A 41 0.92 -24.72 0.74
CA TYR A 41 0.66 -25.00 2.15
C TYR A 41 0.01 -26.39 2.29
N ASN A 42 0.68 -27.30 3.00
CA ASN A 42 0.14 -28.61 3.34
C ASN A 42 -0.58 -28.55 4.70
N PHE A 43 -1.86 -28.93 4.73
CA PHE A 43 -2.65 -29.00 5.96
C PHE A 43 -2.33 -30.20 6.85
N GLU A 44 -1.68 -31.25 6.31
CA GLU A 44 -1.30 -32.45 7.07
C GLU A 44 -0.26 -32.15 8.16
N SER A 45 0.53 -31.09 7.99
CA SER A 45 1.52 -30.65 8.97
C SER A 45 0.97 -29.72 10.06
N ILE A 46 -0.31 -29.32 10.00
CA ILE A 46 -0.91 -28.41 10.97
C ILE A 46 -1.65 -29.24 12.04
N SER A 47 -1.12 -29.25 13.26
CA SER A 47 -1.75 -29.94 14.39
C SER A 47 -3.17 -29.37 14.63
N GLY A 48 -4.18 -30.24 14.54
CA GLY A 48 -5.59 -29.87 14.75
C GLY A 48 -6.51 -30.04 13.54
N PHE A 49 -5.98 -30.26 12.33
CA PHE A 49 -6.77 -30.72 11.18
C PHE A 49 -6.81 -32.25 11.14
N THR A 50 -7.93 -32.84 11.54
CA THR A 50 -8.11 -34.30 11.46
C THR A 50 -8.36 -34.68 10.00
N GLN A 51 -7.46 -35.47 9.39
CA GLN A 51 -7.72 -36.09 8.09
C GLN A 51 -9.04 -36.87 8.17
N HIS A 52 -9.93 -36.66 7.21
CA HIS A 52 -11.15 -37.47 7.12
C HIS A 52 -10.74 -38.91 6.79
N PRO A 53 -11.32 -39.96 7.41
CA PRO A 53 -10.88 -41.35 7.26
C PRO A 53 -10.88 -41.90 5.83
N ASN A 54 -11.47 -41.18 4.87
CA ASN A 54 -11.51 -41.53 3.44
C ASN A 54 -10.74 -40.54 2.53
N SER A 55 -9.96 -39.59 3.05
CA SER A 55 -9.18 -38.66 2.23
C SER A 55 -7.75 -39.17 2.04
N SER A 56 -7.50 -39.90 0.95
CA SER A 56 -6.14 -40.28 0.53
C SER A 56 -5.39 -39.16 -0.19
N SER A 57 -5.98 -37.97 -0.30
CA SER A 57 -5.44 -36.85 -1.06
C SER A 57 -5.10 -35.70 -0.12
N THR A 58 -3.80 -35.40 -0.03
CA THR A 58 -3.25 -34.22 0.63
C THR A 58 -3.93 -32.96 0.10
N MET A 59 -4.61 -32.22 0.97
CA MET A 59 -5.24 -30.95 0.59
C MET A 59 -4.19 -29.85 0.61
N THR A 60 -3.74 -29.43 -0.58
CA THR A 60 -2.81 -28.32 -0.75
C THR A 60 -3.57 -27.10 -1.25
N ILE A 61 -3.34 -25.95 -0.60
CA ILE A 61 -3.79 -24.66 -1.11
C ILE A 61 -2.58 -23.97 -1.73
N GLU A 62 -2.67 -23.67 -3.02
CA GLU A 62 -1.68 -22.87 -3.72
C GLU A 62 -2.07 -21.41 -3.61
N LEU A 63 -1.32 -20.69 -2.77
CA LEU A 63 -1.51 -19.26 -2.62
C LEU A 63 -0.48 -18.54 -3.45
N SER A 64 -0.97 -17.47 -4.03
CA SER A 64 -0.19 -16.68 -4.95
C SER A 64 0.86 -15.86 -4.18
N VAL A 65 0.64 -15.51 -2.91
CA VAL A 65 1.64 -14.85 -2.05
C VAL A 65 2.30 -15.89 -1.13
N ASN A 66 3.59 -15.72 -0.82
CA ASN A 66 4.14 -16.32 0.39
C ASN A 66 3.59 -15.58 1.62
N ILE A 67 2.58 -16.17 2.25
CA ILE A 67 1.92 -15.62 3.43
C ILE A 67 2.86 -15.54 4.63
N GLU A 68 3.81 -16.47 4.76
CA GLU A 68 4.71 -16.48 5.90
C GLU A 68 5.61 -15.24 5.89
N ASP A 69 6.29 -14.97 4.77
CA ASP A 69 7.12 -13.79 4.61
C ASP A 69 6.30 -12.50 4.80
N THR A 70 5.12 -12.45 4.16
CA THR A 70 4.22 -11.31 4.24
C THR A 70 3.77 -11.03 5.67
N ALA A 71 3.41 -12.08 6.42
CA ALA A 71 3.01 -11.97 7.81
C ALA A 71 4.16 -11.50 8.70
N ARG A 72 5.37 -12.04 8.50
CA ARG A 72 6.57 -11.63 9.24
C ARG A 72 6.89 -10.16 9.01
N GLU A 73 6.82 -9.68 7.78
CA GLU A 73 7.05 -8.27 7.46
C GLU A 73 5.98 -7.36 8.06
N LEU A 74 4.70 -7.76 8.02
CA LEU A 74 3.63 -7.01 8.66
C LEU A 74 3.82 -6.92 10.18
N ILE A 75 4.23 -8.01 10.84
CA ILE A 75 4.53 -8.01 12.28
C ILE A 75 5.67 -7.03 12.60
N LYS A 76 6.79 -7.09 11.85
CA LYS A 76 7.92 -6.15 12.00
C LYS A 76 7.49 -4.70 11.80
N LEU A 77 6.59 -4.44 10.85
CA LEU A 77 6.03 -3.11 10.63
C LEU A 77 5.27 -2.65 11.88
N LEU A 78 4.37 -3.47 12.41
CA LEU A 78 3.57 -3.14 13.60
C LEU A 78 4.44 -2.90 14.84
N GLU A 79 5.52 -3.67 15.02
CA GLU A 79 6.51 -3.45 16.08
C GLU A 79 7.23 -2.11 15.96
N LYS A 80 7.50 -1.64 14.74
CA LYS A 80 8.08 -0.30 14.51
C LYS A 80 7.04 0.79 14.80
N VAL A 81 5.80 0.59 14.36
CA VAL A 81 4.69 1.54 14.52
C VAL A 81 4.30 1.73 15.99
N SER A 82 4.35 0.67 16.81
CA SER A 82 4.01 0.74 18.24
C SER A 82 4.84 1.79 19.00
N LYS A 83 6.08 2.06 18.55
CA LYS A 83 6.96 3.09 19.12
C LYS A 83 6.45 4.52 18.94
N PHE A 84 5.54 4.75 17.98
CA PHE A 84 4.99 6.08 17.64
C PHE A 84 3.50 6.20 17.96
N GLN A 85 2.90 5.18 18.59
CA GLN A 85 1.45 5.04 18.76
C GLN A 85 0.79 6.29 19.38
N GLU A 86 1.37 6.84 20.46
CA GLU A 86 0.79 8.00 21.16
C GLU A 86 0.74 9.26 20.29
N GLN A 87 1.76 9.46 19.45
CA GLN A 87 1.87 10.63 18.58
C GLN A 87 0.90 10.52 17.40
N TRP A 88 0.80 9.33 16.81
CA TRP A 88 0.00 9.12 15.59
C TRP A 88 -1.50 9.03 15.85
N GLN A 89 -1.92 8.84 17.11
CA GLN A 89 -3.34 8.96 17.48
C GLN A 89 -3.85 10.41 17.44
N GLN A 90 -2.96 11.40 17.40
CA GLN A 90 -3.37 12.80 17.27
C GLN A 90 -3.96 13.05 15.87
N SER A 91 -5.19 13.60 15.83
CA SER A 91 -5.92 13.81 14.56
C SER A 91 -5.15 14.68 13.55
N SER A 92 -4.36 15.65 14.02
CA SER A 92 -3.51 16.49 13.16
C SER A 92 -2.41 15.69 12.48
N ILE A 93 -1.74 14.80 13.21
CA ILE A 93 -0.67 13.94 12.70
C ILE A 93 -1.26 12.94 11.72
N LEU A 94 -2.36 12.26 12.06
CA LEU A 94 -3.00 11.31 11.17
C LEU A 94 -3.40 11.94 9.82
N LYS A 95 -3.90 13.19 9.82
CA LYS A 95 -4.18 13.93 8.58
C LYS A 95 -2.93 14.16 7.73
N GLN A 96 -1.80 14.49 8.35
CA GLN A 96 -0.54 14.68 7.64
C GLN A 96 -0.04 13.37 7.04
N MET A 97 -0.14 12.26 7.77
CA MET A 97 0.21 10.92 7.29
C MET A 97 -0.63 10.55 6.06
N ILE A 98 -1.94 10.82 6.08
CA ILE A 98 -2.85 10.58 4.94
C ILE A 98 -2.46 11.45 3.74
N ILE A 99 -2.08 12.71 3.95
CA ILE A 99 -1.63 13.60 2.86
C ILE A 99 -0.33 13.08 2.25
N ARG A 100 0.66 12.72 3.08
CA ARG A 100 1.94 12.14 2.65
C ARG A 100 1.73 10.85 1.87
N TYR A 101 0.83 9.99 2.34
CA TYR A 101 0.41 8.78 1.64
C TYR A 101 -0.16 9.07 0.25
N TYR A 102 -1.13 9.99 0.14
CA TYR A 102 -1.73 10.31 -1.14
C TYR A 102 -0.70 10.85 -2.14
N ARG A 103 0.18 11.74 -1.68
CA ARG A 103 1.30 12.28 -2.48
C ARG A 103 2.26 11.19 -2.93
N PHE A 104 2.60 10.25 -2.05
CA PHE A 104 3.45 9.11 -2.39
C PHE A 104 2.82 8.21 -3.45
N ILE A 105 1.52 7.89 -3.34
CA ILE A 105 0.85 7.10 -4.38
C ILE A 105 0.81 7.86 -5.72
N GLN A 106 0.59 9.18 -5.70
CA GLN A 106 0.71 10.01 -6.90
C GLN A 106 2.12 9.95 -7.51
N LEU A 107 3.16 10.01 -6.66
CA LEU A 107 4.55 9.91 -7.08
C LEU A 107 4.82 8.55 -7.73
N LYS A 108 4.39 7.45 -7.11
CA LYS A 108 4.55 6.10 -7.67
C LYS A 108 3.70 5.89 -8.93
N ALA A 109 2.56 6.54 -9.04
CA ALA A 109 1.74 6.54 -10.25
C ALA A 109 2.39 7.30 -11.42
N SER A 110 3.17 8.35 -11.15
CA SER A 110 3.83 9.16 -12.19
C SER A 110 5.15 8.57 -12.71
N HIS A 111 5.67 7.52 -12.08
CA HIS A 111 6.93 6.89 -12.45
C HIS A 111 6.72 5.50 -13.08
N PRO A 112 7.74 4.98 -13.81
CA PRO A 112 7.72 3.61 -14.33
C PRO A 112 7.47 2.57 -13.24
N ILE A 113 6.77 1.48 -13.58
CA ILE A 113 6.37 0.44 -12.61
C ILE A 113 7.56 -0.30 -11.99
N ASN A 114 8.69 -0.34 -12.70
CA ASN A 114 9.95 -0.96 -12.28
C ASN A 114 10.82 -0.04 -11.43
N LEU A 115 10.46 1.24 -11.25
CA LEU A 115 11.18 2.13 -10.36
C LEU A 115 10.86 1.78 -8.90
N LEU A 116 11.91 1.51 -8.12
CA LEU A 116 11.79 1.27 -6.69
C LEU A 116 11.60 2.60 -5.96
N LEU A 117 10.43 2.78 -5.35
CA LEU A 117 10.14 3.90 -4.46
C LEU A 117 9.75 3.34 -3.10
N VAL A 118 10.40 3.83 -2.06
CA VAL A 118 10.32 3.29 -0.69
C VAL A 118 9.53 4.28 0.18
N PRO A 119 8.37 3.89 0.72
CA PRO A 119 7.61 4.76 1.61
C PRO A 119 8.29 4.90 2.98
N THR A 120 8.05 6.03 3.66
CA THR A 120 8.35 6.17 5.08
C THR A 120 7.38 5.34 5.94
N LEU A 121 7.72 5.10 7.21
CA LEU A 121 6.94 4.23 8.10
C LEU A 121 5.47 4.65 8.26
N ASP A 122 5.22 5.95 8.34
CA ASP A 122 3.88 6.54 8.43
C ASP A 122 3.06 6.36 7.15
N ILE A 123 3.69 6.46 5.98
CA ILE A 123 3.08 6.22 4.68
C ILE A 123 2.74 4.74 4.54
N GLU A 124 3.67 3.87 4.93
CA GLU A 124 3.53 2.41 4.83
C GLU A 124 2.33 1.91 5.64
N ILE A 125 2.16 2.36 6.90
CA ILE A 125 1.02 1.89 7.72
C ILE A 125 -0.34 2.37 7.17
N VAL A 126 -0.40 3.59 6.61
CA VAL A 126 -1.62 4.09 5.96
C VAL A 126 -1.91 3.31 4.70
N TRP A 127 -0.88 2.98 3.91
CA TRP A 127 -1.03 2.16 2.72
C TRP A 127 -1.53 0.76 3.06
N GLN A 128 -0.92 0.08 4.03
CA GLN A 128 -1.35 -1.23 4.49
C GLN A 128 -2.80 -1.22 4.96
N THR A 129 -3.22 -0.17 5.68
CA THR A 129 -4.62 0.01 6.07
C THR A 129 -5.57 0.09 4.87
N HIS A 130 -5.16 0.76 3.79
CA HIS A 130 -5.94 0.81 2.55
C HIS A 130 -5.98 -0.56 1.85
N LEU A 131 -4.89 -1.33 1.88
CA LEU A 131 -4.81 -2.68 1.31
C LEU A 131 -5.71 -3.71 2.03
N LEU A 132 -6.07 -3.48 3.30
CA LEU A 132 -7.06 -4.30 4.01
C LEU A 132 -8.46 -4.27 3.37
N ARG A 133 -8.72 -3.35 2.44
CA ARG A 133 -9.96 -3.23 1.69
C ARG A 133 -9.66 -3.34 0.19
N PRO A 134 -9.33 -4.54 -0.32
CA PRO A 134 -8.76 -4.70 -1.67
C PRO A 134 -9.67 -4.19 -2.78
N GLU A 135 -11.00 -4.37 -2.67
CA GLU A 135 -11.97 -3.83 -3.63
C GLU A 135 -11.95 -2.30 -3.69
N ILE A 136 -11.87 -1.66 -2.52
CA ILE A 136 -11.81 -0.20 -2.40
C ILE A 136 -10.48 0.31 -2.95
N TYR A 137 -9.37 -0.34 -2.57
CA TYR A 137 -8.03 -0.02 -3.05
C TYR A 137 -7.95 -0.07 -4.57
N GLN A 138 -8.46 -1.15 -5.16
CA GLN A 138 -8.50 -1.31 -6.61
C GLN A 138 -9.34 -0.23 -7.28
N ALA A 139 -10.56 0.02 -6.78
CA ALA A 139 -11.44 1.04 -7.33
C ALA A 139 -10.81 2.44 -7.28
N ASP A 140 -10.18 2.80 -6.16
CA ASP A 140 -9.49 4.07 -6.00
C ASP A 140 -8.28 4.20 -6.92
N CYS A 141 -7.46 3.15 -7.05
CA CYS A 141 -6.32 3.15 -7.96
C CYS A 141 -6.75 3.33 -9.42
N ILE A 142 -7.77 2.59 -9.87
CA ILE A 142 -8.30 2.72 -11.23
C ILE A 142 -8.92 4.11 -11.47
N ARG A 143 -9.69 4.62 -10.50
CA ARG A 143 -10.35 5.92 -10.58
C ARG A 143 -9.35 7.07 -10.64
N LEU A 144 -8.28 7.03 -9.85
CA LEU A 144 -7.31 8.12 -9.71
C LEU A 144 -6.14 8.02 -10.69
N PHE A 145 -5.66 6.81 -10.97
CA PHE A 145 -4.38 6.58 -11.67
C PHE A 145 -4.51 5.70 -12.92
N ARG A 146 -5.72 5.19 -13.23
CA ARG A 146 -5.99 4.30 -14.37
C ARG A 146 -5.22 2.98 -14.37
N ARG A 147 -4.56 2.66 -13.26
CA ARG A 147 -3.82 1.41 -13.04
C ARG A 147 -3.79 1.08 -11.56
N ILE A 148 -3.62 -0.19 -11.23
CA ILE A 148 -3.36 -0.63 -9.86
C ILE A 148 -1.92 -0.29 -9.53
N ILE A 149 -1.71 0.36 -8.38
CA ILE A 149 -0.37 0.64 -7.88
C ILE A 149 0.07 -0.60 -7.09
N ASP A 150 1.15 -1.24 -7.53
CA ASP A 150 1.64 -2.42 -6.85
C ASP A 150 2.30 -2.02 -5.52
N HIS A 151 1.84 -2.61 -4.43
CA HIS A 151 2.44 -2.44 -3.10
C HIS A 151 3.72 -3.25 -2.96
N LYS A 152 3.91 -4.29 -3.78
CA LYS A 152 4.99 -5.28 -3.73
C LYS A 152 5.94 -5.04 -2.57
N LEU A 153 5.59 -5.65 -1.43
CA LEU A 153 6.43 -5.68 -0.22
C LEU A 153 7.86 -5.82 -0.68
N LEU A 154 8.70 -4.86 -0.29
CA LEU A 154 10.13 -4.89 -0.58
C LEU A 154 10.63 -6.26 -0.17
N ALA A 155 10.79 -7.12 -1.17
CA ALA A 155 11.08 -8.52 -0.91
C ALA A 155 12.39 -8.57 -0.13
N ASN A 156 12.52 -9.58 0.72
CA ASN A 156 13.77 -9.90 1.39
C ASN A 156 14.92 -10.13 0.37
N ASP A 157 14.58 -10.26 -0.91
CA ASP A 157 15.49 -10.46 -2.05
C ASP A 157 16.22 -9.18 -2.51
N ILE A 158 15.82 -7.99 -2.05
CA ILE A 158 16.51 -6.74 -2.39
C ILE A 158 17.58 -6.45 -1.34
N GLU A 159 18.83 -6.30 -1.79
CA GLU A 159 19.96 -5.92 -0.94
C GLU A 159 19.69 -4.62 -0.17
N ASP A 160 20.12 -4.56 1.09
CA ASP A 160 19.85 -3.41 1.96
C ASP A 160 20.45 -2.10 1.42
N PHE A 161 21.58 -2.18 0.71
CA PHE A 161 22.16 -1.04 0.01
C PHE A 161 21.21 -0.44 -1.05
N LEU A 162 20.54 -1.30 -1.83
CA LEU A 162 19.58 -0.84 -2.85
C LEU A 162 18.33 -0.23 -2.22
N LYS A 163 17.91 -0.73 -1.04
CA LYS A 163 16.80 -0.13 -0.28
C LYS A 163 17.15 1.26 0.22
N GLU A 164 18.35 1.43 0.76
CA GLU A 164 18.83 2.74 1.24
C GLU A 164 18.93 3.74 0.09
N GLN A 165 19.52 3.34 -1.05
CA GLN A 165 19.57 4.22 -2.22
C GLN A 165 18.16 4.58 -2.72
N ALA A 166 17.26 3.60 -2.82
CA ALA A 166 15.89 3.87 -3.26
C ALA A 166 15.11 4.76 -2.28
N PHE A 167 15.42 4.69 -0.98
CA PHE A 167 14.88 5.60 0.02
C PHE A 167 15.34 7.04 -0.22
N GLN A 168 16.64 7.24 -0.47
CA GLN A 168 17.20 8.56 -0.81
C GLN A 168 16.62 9.11 -2.11
N ASP A 169 16.55 8.29 -3.15
CA ASP A 169 15.97 8.66 -4.44
C ASP A 169 14.49 9.05 -4.30
N THR A 170 13.74 8.29 -3.48
CA THR A 170 12.35 8.61 -3.18
C THR A 170 12.22 9.98 -2.53
N GLY A 171 13.07 10.30 -1.56
CA GLY A 171 13.11 11.61 -0.91
C GLY A 171 13.36 12.73 -1.92
N GLN A 172 14.35 12.57 -2.81
CA GLN A 172 14.65 13.54 -3.86
C GLN A 172 13.46 13.75 -4.81
N PHE A 173 12.84 12.68 -5.31
CA PHE A 173 11.69 12.80 -6.20
C PHE A 173 10.47 13.43 -5.50
N TYR A 174 10.30 13.14 -4.20
CA TYR A 174 9.23 13.71 -3.40
C TYR A 174 9.45 15.22 -3.19
N GLU A 175 10.67 15.64 -2.82
CA GLU A 175 11.04 17.04 -2.65
C GLU A 175 10.91 17.82 -3.97
N GLN A 176 11.41 17.28 -5.07
CA GLN A 176 11.28 17.90 -6.40
C GLN A 176 9.82 18.13 -6.80
N ARG A 177 8.91 17.22 -6.43
CA ARG A 177 7.50 17.27 -6.84
C ARG A 177 6.63 18.09 -5.91
N PHE A 178 6.89 18.06 -4.60
CA PHE A 178 6.00 18.63 -3.58
C PHE A 178 6.65 19.72 -2.72
N GLY A 179 7.96 19.93 -2.81
CA GLY A 179 8.69 20.96 -2.06
C GLY A 179 8.84 20.65 -0.56
N GLU A 180 8.77 19.39 -0.16
CA GLU A 180 8.83 18.92 1.22
C GLU A 180 9.83 17.75 1.32
N GLN A 181 10.52 17.64 2.46
CA GLN A 181 11.43 16.52 2.80
C GLN A 181 10.72 15.43 3.62
#